data_AF-A0A2T2SC83-F1
#
_entry.id   AF-A0A2T2SC83-F1
#
_cell.length_a   1.000
_cell.length_b   1.000
_cell.length_c   1.000
_cell.angle_alpha   90.00
_cell.angle_beta   90.00
_cell.angle_gamma   90.00
#
_symmetry.space_group_name_H-M   'P 1'
#
loop_
_entity.id
_entity.type
_entity.pdbx_description
1 polymer ?
#
loop_
_entity_poly.entity_id
_entity_poly.type
_entity_poly.pdbx_seq_one_letter_code
_entity_poly.pdbx_strand_id
1 'polypeptide(L)' 'KRILKIVDQDDKDRDDLRTIGAFVDEHGGIEYARSKMESLAADARSLLSALPPSEARASLAGLTQFAIQRSR' A
#
# COMPACT_ATOMS: atom_id res chain seq x y z
N LYS A 1 2.69 22.10 -7.98
CA LYS A 1 2.03 22.68 -6.78
C LYS A 1 0.50 22.58 -6.78
N ARG A 2 -0.18 22.53 -7.95
CA ARG A 2 -1.67 22.42 -8.03
C ARG A 2 -2.22 21.16 -7.33
N ILE A 3 -1.64 19.99 -7.60
CA ILE A 3 -2.09 18.73 -6.98
C ILE A 3 -2.02 18.79 -5.45
N LEU A 4 -0.89 19.28 -4.90
CA LEU A 4 -0.74 19.43 -3.45
C LEU A 4 -1.80 20.36 -2.83
N LYS A 5 -2.17 21.44 -3.52
CA LYS A 5 -3.25 22.32 -3.05
C LYS A 5 -4.60 21.61 -3.00
N ILE A 6 -4.92 20.79 -4.01
CA ILE A 6 -6.17 20.02 -4.02
C ILE A 6 -6.15 19.00 -2.87
N VAL A 7 -5.02 18.30 -2.67
CA VAL A 7 -4.85 17.33 -1.57
C VAL A 7 -5.06 17.99 -0.20
N ASP A 8 -4.58 19.22 -0.02
CA ASP A 8 -4.64 19.98 1.24
C ASP A 8 -6.02 20.60 1.54
N GLN A 9 -6.97 20.59 0.60
CA GLN A 9 -8.33 21.09 0.83
C GLN A 9 -9.13 20.16 1.76
N ASP A 10 -9.90 20.73 2.68
CA ASP A 10 -10.79 19.95 3.58
C ASP A 10 -11.92 19.27 2.80
N ASP A 11 -12.56 20.00 1.89
CA ASP A 11 -13.62 19.50 1.01
C ASP A 11 -13.11 19.40 -0.44
N LYS A 12 -13.32 18.24 -1.07
CA LYS A 12 -12.96 17.97 -2.47
C LYS A 12 -14.20 17.60 -3.25
N ASP A 13 -14.37 18.20 -4.42
CA ASP A 13 -15.45 17.81 -5.32
C ASP A 13 -15.05 16.61 -6.21
N ARG A 14 -15.97 16.19 -7.10
CA ARG A 14 -15.72 15.05 -7.99
C ARG A 14 -14.64 15.31 -9.02
N ASP A 15 -14.48 16.55 -9.46
CA ASP A 15 -13.50 16.92 -10.48
C ASP A 15 -12.10 17.02 -9.87
N ASP A 16 -12.00 17.44 -8.61
CA ASP A 16 -10.79 17.37 -7.79
C ASP A 16 -10.32 15.92 -7.63
N LEU A 17 -11.22 15.01 -7.24
CA LEU A 17 -10.92 13.58 -7.11
C LEU A 17 -10.49 12.96 -8.44
N ARG A 18 -11.17 13.30 -9.53
CA ARG A 18 -10.80 12.84 -10.88
C ARG A 18 -9.41 13.34 -11.27
N THR A 19 -9.10 14.60 -10.98
CA THR A 19 -7.80 15.22 -11.29
C THR A 19 -6.67 14.55 -10.52
N ILE A 20 -6.88 14.28 -9.22
CA ILE A 20 -5.91 13.55 -8.40
C ILE A 20 -5.72 12.12 -8.92
N GLY A 21 -6.83 11.41 -9.22
CA GLY A 21 -6.78 10.05 -9.74
C GLY A 21 -5.98 9.94 -11.04
N ALA A 22 -6.25 10.83 -12.00
CA ALA A 22 -5.51 10.89 -13.26
C ALA A 22 -4.02 11.21 -13.05
N PHE A 23 -3.69 12.11 -12.12
CA PHE A 23 -2.30 12.41 -11.79
C PHE A 23 -1.57 11.20 -11.19
N VAL A 24 -2.23 10.46 -10.29
CA VAL A 24 -1.67 9.24 -9.68
C VAL A 24 -1.43 8.17 -10.75
N ASP A 25 -2.36 7.98 -11.67
CA ASP A 25 -2.24 7.02 -12.78
C ASP A 25 -1.10 7.40 -13.74
N GLU A 26 -1.06 8.66 -14.18
CA GLU A 26 -0.03 9.20 -15.09
C GLU A 26 1.40 9.03 -14.55
N HIS A 27 1.57 9.15 -13.23
CA HIS A 27 2.89 9.07 -12.59
C HIS A 27 3.20 7.68 -12.02
N GLY A 28 2.37 6.67 -12.31
CA GLY A 28 2.59 5.28 -11.85
C GLY A 28 2.48 5.11 -10.34
N GLY A 29 1.67 5.95 -9.67
CA GLY A 29 1.52 5.94 -8.22
C GLY A 29 0.85 4.66 -7.69
N ILE A 30 0.01 4.00 -8.51
CA ILE A 30 -0.61 2.72 -8.17
C ILE A 30 0.45 1.60 -8.12
N GLU A 31 1.28 1.52 -9.16
CA GLU A 31 2.39 0.57 -9.26
C GLU A 31 3.40 0.80 -8.12
N TYR A 32 3.73 2.07 -7.85
CA TYR A 32 4.60 2.43 -6.74
C TYR A 32 4.03 1.97 -5.39
N ALA A 33 2.74 2.25 -5.12
CA ALA A 33 2.09 1.82 -3.88
C ALA A 33 2.09 0.29 -3.74
N ARG A 34 1.84 -0.43 -4.85
CA ARG A 34 1.89 -1.89 -4.89
C ARG A 34 3.28 -2.43 -4.59
N SER A 35 4.30 -1.91 -5.26
CA SER A 35 5.70 -2.30 -5.05
C SER A 35 6.13 -2.05 -3.59
N LYS A 36 5.74 -0.90 -3.02
CA LYS A 36 6.05 -0.59 -1.62
C LYS A 36 5.35 -1.54 -0.65
N MET A 37 4.10 -1.89 -0.91
CA MET A 37 3.35 -2.90 -0.15
C MET A 37 4.04 -4.28 -0.21
N GLU A 38 4.49 -4.72 -1.39
CA GLU A 38 5.20 -5.99 -1.57
C GLU A 38 6.55 -6.00 -0.84
N SER A 39 7.31 -4.89 -0.89
CA SER A 39 8.56 -4.71 -0.15
C SER A 39 8.35 -4.82 1.36
N LEU A 40 7.35 -4.13 1.93
CA LEU A 40 7.06 -4.20 3.36
C LEU A 40 6.66 -5.61 3.80
N ALA A 41 5.89 -6.32 2.98
CA ALA A 41 5.54 -7.72 3.25
C ALA A 41 6.73 -8.68 3.14
N ALA A 42 7.69 -8.40 2.25
CA ALA A 42 8.93 -9.15 2.19
C ALA A 42 9.79 -8.92 3.45
N ASP A 43 9.92 -7.67 3.88
CA ASP A 43 10.67 -7.30 5.09
C ASP A 43 10.06 -7.96 6.33
N ALA A 44 8.74 -7.89 6.49
CA ALA A 44 8.04 -8.55 7.60
C ALA A 44 8.27 -10.07 7.60
N ARG A 45 8.18 -10.74 6.44
CA ARG A 45 8.46 -12.18 6.33
C ARG A 45 9.91 -12.53 6.66
N SER A 46 10.85 -11.69 6.24
CA SER A 46 12.27 -11.83 6.60
C SER A 46 12.48 -11.79 8.11
N LEU A 47 11.91 -10.78 8.78
CA LEU A 47 11.97 -10.65 10.24
C LEU A 47 11.34 -11.85 10.96
N LEU A 48 10.19 -12.34 10.49
CA LEU A 48 9.54 -13.52 11.06
C LEU A 48 10.38 -14.79 10.88
N SER A 49 11.09 -14.92 9.75
CA SER A 49 11.92 -16.11 9.46
C SER A 49 13.08 -16.29 10.43
N ALA A 50 13.55 -15.20 11.06
CA ALA A 50 14.58 -15.24 12.11
C ALA A 50 14.06 -15.81 13.44
N LEU A 51 12.75 -15.91 13.63
CA LEU A 51 12.15 -16.47 14.85
C LEU A 51 12.03 -18.00 14.75
N PRO A 52 12.13 -18.73 15.88
CA PRO A 52 11.89 -20.18 15.91
C PRO A 52 10.52 -20.56 15.33
N PRO A 53 10.41 -21.72 14.65
CA PRO A 53 9.14 -22.23 14.17
C PRO A 53 8.09 -22.33 15.28
N SER A 54 6.93 -21.73 15.06
CA SER A 54 5.78 -21.77 15.95
C SER A 54 4.50 -21.49 15.16
N GLU A 55 3.35 -21.86 15.74
CA GLU A 55 2.04 -21.52 15.19
C GLU A 55 1.85 -20.00 15.07
N ALA A 56 2.28 -19.23 16.08
CA ALA A 56 2.21 -17.77 16.05
C ALA A 56 3.03 -17.18 14.88
N ARG A 57 4.24 -17.69 14.62
CA ARG A 57 5.05 -17.27 13.46
C ARG A 57 4.34 -17.55 12.14
N ALA A 58 3.74 -18.73 12.00
CA ALA A 58 3.00 -19.12 10.81
C ALA A 58 1.77 -18.23 10.60
N SER A 59 0.99 -17.96 11.65
CA SER A 59 -0.19 -17.11 11.61
C SER A 59 0.15 -15.67 11.23
N LEU A 60 1.25 -15.10 11.76
CA LEU A 60 1.72 -13.77 11.39
C LEU A 60 2.16 -13.70 9.92
N ALA A 61 2.89 -14.71 9.43
CA ALA A 61 3.26 -14.79 8.02
C ALA A 61 2.04 -14.88 7.10
N GLY A 62 1.03 -15.67 7.48
CA GLY A 62 -0.26 -15.76 6.79
C GLY A 62 -1.02 -14.43 6.79
N LEU A 63 -1.06 -13.72 7.91
CA LEU A 63 -1.68 -12.41 8.03
C LEU A 63 -1.01 -11.37 7.10
N THR A 64 0.33 -11.33 7.06
CA THR A 64 1.08 -10.47 6.14
C THR A 64 0.72 -10.77 4.68
N GLN A 65 0.60 -12.04 4.32
CA GLN A 65 0.23 -12.43 2.96
C GLN A 65 -1.20 -12.02 2.60
N PHE A 66 -2.14 -12.25 3.52
CA PHE A 66 -3.54 -11.87 3.34
C PHE A 66 -3.71 -10.35 3.16
N ALA A 67 -3.00 -9.55 3.97
CA ALA A 67 -3.09 -8.09 3.93
C ALA A 67 -2.77 -7.51 2.53
N ILE A 68 -1.83 -8.11 1.79
CA ILE A 68 -1.40 -7.63 0.48
C ILE A 68 -2.14 -8.27 -0.71
N GLN A 69 -2.93 -9.32 -0.45
CA GLN A 69 -3.73 -10.03 -1.47
C GLN A 69 -5.21 -9.66 -1.45
N ARG A 70 -5.69 -8.94 -0.43
CA ARG A 70 -7.10 -8.63 -0.16
C ARG A 70 -7.86 -7.92 -1.30
N SER A 71 -7.15 -7.38 -2.29
CA SER A 71 -7.70 -6.64 -3.43
C SER A 71 -7.65 -7.41 -4.77
N ARG A 72 -7.35 -8.73 -4.74
CA ARG A 72 -7.55 -9.63 -5.88
C ARG A 72 -8.76 -10.53 -5.68
#